data_AF-A0A7S0PV08-F1
#
_entry.id   AF-A0A7S0PV08-F1
#
_cell.length_a   1.000
_cell.length_b   1.000
_cell.length_c   1.000
_cell.angle_alpha   90.00
_cell.angle_beta   90.00
_cell.angle_gamma   90.00
#
_symmetry.space_group_name_H-M   'P 1'
#
loop_
_entity.id
_entity.type
_entity.pdbx_description
1 polymer ?
#
loop_
_entity_poly.entity_id
_entity_poly.type
_entity_poly.pdbx_seq_one_letter_code
_entity_poly.pdbx_strand_id
1 'polypeptide(L)'
;RPSSGAPDPRRVERMSASIVARLGAPARAPHRARLSERRARPTLAPPVRAVVTAEDVAAKLSGEDLGKWESCRSILVGELGMDEDKADKTMIRAFGWGGQTYWRNEKVEEVPEVEDVEGRIAYLLEIGIEQADLAEKVLGKVPEVLGCDVETRLKVNVAHIQKTCFMKPNTKNFRNYINRVPQVLGNNLDCAAQGLNCAGECNRCWARC
;
A
#
# COMPACT_ATOMS: atom_id res chain seq x y z
N ARG A 1 13.72 -60.80 54.97
CA ARG A 1 14.07 -61.63 53.79
C ARG A 1 13.81 -60.81 52.53
N PRO A 2 14.66 -60.90 51.50
CA PRO A 2 15.11 -59.74 50.72
C PRO A 2 14.58 -59.68 49.29
N SER A 3 14.67 -58.52 48.64
CA SER A 3 15.03 -58.36 47.21
C SER A 3 15.53 -56.92 47.01
N SER A 4 16.84 -56.64 46.91
CA SER A 4 17.69 -56.63 45.68
C SER A 4 17.03 -55.84 44.54
N GLY A 5 17.44 -54.60 44.21
CA GLY A 5 18.68 -54.18 43.50
C GLY A 5 18.30 -53.82 42.05
N ALA A 6 18.76 -52.78 41.33
CA ALA A 6 19.77 -51.73 41.46
C ALA A 6 19.49 -50.66 40.35
N PRO A 7 20.15 -49.49 40.36
CA PRO A 7 20.46 -48.79 39.10
C PRO A 7 21.96 -48.43 38.96
N ASP A 8 22.47 -48.52 37.73
CA ASP A 8 23.80 -48.11 37.24
C ASP A 8 23.58 -47.50 35.83
N PRO A 9 24.53 -46.81 35.15
CA PRO A 9 25.71 -46.07 35.60
C PRO A 9 25.76 -44.60 35.07
N ARG A 10 26.44 -43.77 35.87
CA ARG A 10 27.60 -42.91 35.54
C ARG A 10 27.57 -41.93 34.34
N ARG A 11 27.60 -40.67 34.78
CA ARG A 11 28.08 -39.42 34.21
C ARG A 11 29.60 -39.41 33.90
N VAL A 12 29.91 -39.09 32.64
CA VAL A 12 30.88 -38.10 32.09
C VAL A 12 32.40 -38.25 32.30
N GLU A 13 33.10 -37.94 31.19
CA GLU A 13 34.46 -37.38 31.00
C GLU A 13 35.68 -38.31 30.89
N ARG A 14 36.30 -38.37 29.69
CA ARG A 14 37.50 -37.56 29.34
C ARG A 14 38.13 -37.96 27.99
N MET A 15 38.59 -36.90 27.30
CA MET A 15 39.81 -36.75 26.50
C MET A 15 40.18 -37.85 25.48
N SER A 16 40.15 -37.48 24.20
CA SER A 16 40.87 -38.20 23.14
C SER A 16 41.92 -37.30 22.52
N ALA A 17 43.16 -37.80 22.51
CA ALA A 17 44.27 -37.26 21.74
C ALA A 17 44.80 -38.36 20.80
N SER A 18 45.00 -37.93 19.55
CA SER A 18 46.14 -38.28 18.70
C SER A 18 46.19 -39.63 17.94
N ILE A 19 46.25 -39.45 16.61
CA ILE A 19 47.18 -40.05 15.61
C ILE A 19 46.61 -41.01 14.55
N VAL A 20 46.45 -40.41 13.36
CA VAL A 20 46.88 -40.80 12.00
C VAL A 20 46.35 -42.10 11.37
N ALA A 21 45.61 -41.95 10.27
CA ALA A 21 45.88 -42.67 9.03
C ALA A 21 45.40 -41.86 7.81
N ARG A 22 46.33 -41.58 6.91
CA ARG A 22 46.11 -40.95 5.60
C ARG A 22 45.57 -41.99 4.63
N LEU A 23 44.46 -41.72 3.94
CA LEU A 23 44.16 -42.26 2.60
C LEU A 23 43.43 -41.18 1.79
N GLY A 24 43.83 -41.04 0.52
CA GLY A 24 43.80 -39.78 -0.22
C GLY A 24 42.47 -39.35 -0.83
N ALA A 25 42.37 -38.04 -1.06
CA ALA A 25 41.36 -37.41 -1.90
C ALA A 25 42.05 -36.82 -3.14
N PRO A 26 41.50 -37.01 -4.36
CA PRO A 26 42.08 -36.45 -5.56
C PRO A 26 41.96 -34.92 -5.57
N ALA A 27 43.01 -34.24 -6.04
CA ALA A 27 43.07 -32.79 -6.15
C ALA A 27 41.94 -32.27 -7.05
N ARG A 28 41.07 -31.42 -6.50
CA ARG A 28 40.15 -30.60 -7.30
C ARG A 28 40.95 -29.60 -8.12
N ALA A 29 40.87 -29.70 -9.44
CA ALA A 29 41.35 -28.66 -10.34
C ALA A 29 40.64 -27.32 -10.03
N PRO A 30 41.33 -26.18 -10.12
CA PRO A 30 40.67 -24.88 -9.95
C PRO A 30 39.72 -24.66 -11.12
N HIS A 31 38.43 -24.61 -10.82
CA HIS A 31 37.41 -24.19 -11.77
C HIS A 31 37.66 -22.70 -12.06
N ARG A 32 38.34 -22.39 -13.18
CA ARG A 32 38.39 -21.02 -13.70
C ARG A 32 36.95 -20.56 -13.90
N ALA A 33 36.49 -19.64 -13.07
CA ALA A 33 35.23 -18.95 -13.28
C ALA A 33 35.35 -18.19 -14.61
N ARG A 34 34.65 -18.66 -15.66
CA ARG A 34 34.38 -17.82 -16.82
C ARG A 34 33.45 -16.72 -16.32
N LEU A 35 34.00 -15.53 -16.09
CA LEU A 35 33.19 -14.33 -15.98
C LEU A 35 32.42 -14.21 -17.30
N SER A 36 31.10 -14.43 -17.25
CA SER A 36 30.27 -14.16 -18.41
C SER A 36 30.26 -12.64 -18.58
N GLU A 37 30.95 -12.14 -19.61
CA GLU A 37 30.80 -10.76 -20.07
C GLU A 37 29.39 -10.60 -20.64
N ARG A 38 28.40 -10.44 -19.75
CA ARG A 38 27.10 -9.90 -20.12
C ARG A 38 27.34 -8.45 -20.50
N ARG A 39 27.52 -8.19 -21.79
CA ARG A 39 27.56 -6.85 -22.36
C ARG A 39 26.29 -6.13 -21.91
N ALA A 40 26.43 -5.17 -20.99
CA ALA A 40 25.32 -4.39 -20.47
C ALA A 40 24.68 -3.65 -21.65
N ARG A 41 23.41 -3.98 -21.93
CA ARG A 41 22.60 -3.21 -22.88
C ARG A 41 22.43 -1.82 -22.25
N PRO A 42 22.71 -0.72 -22.95
CA PRO A 42 22.45 0.61 -22.42
C PRO A 42 20.95 0.71 -22.12
N THR A 43 20.61 0.81 -20.84
CA THR A 43 19.25 1.07 -20.39
C THR A 43 18.93 2.50 -20.80
N LEU A 44 18.20 2.67 -21.91
CA LEU A 44 17.53 3.94 -22.18
C LEU A 44 16.65 4.25 -20.97
N ALA A 45 16.86 5.42 -20.36
CA ALA A 45 16.02 5.88 -19.27
C ALA A 45 14.56 5.83 -19.73
N PRO A 46 13.63 5.28 -18.92
CA PRO A 46 12.22 5.30 -19.27
C PRO A 46 11.80 6.76 -19.51
N PRO A 47 10.91 7.02 -20.48
CA PRO A 47 10.42 8.36 -20.73
C PRO A 47 9.81 8.90 -19.43
N VAL A 48 10.30 10.04 -18.98
CA VAL A 48 9.76 10.74 -17.80
C VAL A 48 8.34 11.15 -18.18
N ARG A 49 7.35 10.48 -17.59
CA ARG A 49 5.94 10.83 -17.79
C ARG A 49 5.77 12.25 -17.25
N ALA A 50 5.31 13.18 -18.08
CA ALA A 50 5.10 14.57 -17.67
C ALA A 50 4.20 14.60 -16.42
N VAL A 51 4.65 15.32 -15.39
CA VAL A 51 3.88 15.50 -14.16
C VAL A 51 2.86 16.59 -14.44
N VAL A 52 1.57 16.25 -14.34
CA VAL A 52 0.47 17.23 -14.44
C VAL A 52 0.52 18.14 -13.22
N THR A 53 0.53 19.45 -13.44
CA THR A 53 0.55 20.46 -12.37
C THR A 53 -0.82 21.08 -12.12
N ALA A 54 -0.95 21.89 -11.07
CA ALA A 54 -2.17 22.62 -10.76
C ALA A 54 -2.52 23.62 -11.88
N GLU A 55 -1.50 24.25 -12.48
CA GLU A 55 -1.67 25.20 -13.59
C GLU A 55 -2.19 24.50 -14.86
N ASP A 56 -1.71 23.28 -15.14
CA ASP A 56 -2.20 22.48 -16.27
C ASP A 56 -3.69 22.13 -16.11
N VAL A 57 -4.13 21.84 -14.88
CA VAL A 57 -5.54 21.58 -14.56
C VAL A 57 -6.35 22.87 -14.66
N ALA A 58 -5.88 23.95 -14.02
CA ALA A 58 -6.54 25.25 -14.07
C ALA A 58 -6.73 25.77 -15.51
N ALA A 59 -5.77 25.52 -16.41
CA ALA A 59 -5.87 25.90 -17.82
C ALA A 59 -6.98 25.16 -18.60
N LYS A 60 -7.40 23.98 -18.12
CA LYS A 60 -8.47 23.18 -18.73
C LYS A 60 -9.85 23.44 -18.12
N LEU A 61 -9.88 23.98 -16.90
CA LEU A 61 -11.12 24.23 -16.17
C LEU A 61 -11.79 25.53 -16.66
N SER A 62 -13.13 25.55 -16.61
CA SER A 62 -13.87 26.80 -16.72
C SER A 62 -13.70 27.65 -15.45
N GLY A 63 -13.99 28.95 -15.51
CA GLY A 63 -13.84 29.83 -14.34
C GLY A 63 -14.69 29.42 -13.13
N GLU A 64 -15.86 28.82 -13.36
CA GLU A 64 -16.72 28.29 -12.29
C GLU A 64 -16.12 27.01 -11.68
N ASP A 65 -15.66 26.09 -12.52
CA ASP A 65 -15.04 24.84 -12.07
C ASP A 65 -13.71 25.09 -11.34
N LEU A 66 -12.97 26.12 -11.74
CA LEU A 66 -11.76 26.56 -11.06
C LEU A 66 -12.08 27.09 -9.64
N GLY A 67 -13.18 27.83 -9.47
CA GLY A 67 -13.64 28.27 -8.15
C GLY A 67 -14.01 27.09 -7.23
N LYS A 68 -14.66 26.05 -7.77
CA LYS A 68 -14.95 24.81 -7.03
C LYS A 68 -13.67 24.07 -6.64
N TRP A 69 -12.71 24.00 -7.56
CA TRP A 69 -11.40 23.39 -7.34
C TRP A 69 -10.63 24.10 -6.22
N GLU A 70 -10.54 25.42 -6.25
CA GLU A 70 -9.89 26.24 -5.22
C GLU A 70 -10.57 26.12 -3.85
N SER A 71 -11.90 26.00 -3.83
CA SER A 71 -12.67 25.78 -2.61
C SER A 71 -12.35 24.42 -1.99
N CYS A 72 -12.32 23.36 -2.81
CA CYS A 72 -11.92 22.02 -2.37
C CYS A 72 -10.46 21.99 -1.88
N ARG A 73 -9.55 22.71 -2.56
CA ARG A 73 -8.16 22.89 -2.15
C ARG A 73 -8.07 23.52 -0.76
N SER A 74 -8.84 24.58 -0.53
CA SER A 74 -8.87 25.33 0.72
C SER A 74 -9.35 24.47 1.89
N ILE A 75 -10.29 23.54 1.66
CA ILE A 75 -10.70 22.55 2.66
C ILE A 75 -9.54 21.64 3.05
N LEU A 76 -8.79 21.11 2.09
CA LEU A 76 -7.64 20.25 2.40
C LEU A 76 -6.54 21.00 3.18
N VAL A 77 -6.31 22.26 2.86
CA VAL A 77 -5.35 23.11 3.58
C VAL A 77 -5.87 23.43 4.98
N GLY A 78 -7.12 23.88 5.11
CA GLY A 78 -7.72 24.33 6.36
C GLY A 78 -8.07 23.21 7.32
N GLU A 79 -8.78 22.19 6.85
CA GLU A 79 -9.21 21.07 7.69
C GLU A 79 -8.11 20.03 7.90
N LEU A 80 -7.25 19.75 6.92
CA LEU A 80 -6.23 18.72 7.10
C LEU A 80 -4.84 19.28 7.41
N GLY A 81 -4.69 20.62 7.44
CA GLY A 81 -3.40 21.28 7.66
C GLY A 81 -2.38 20.97 6.58
N MET A 82 -2.84 20.64 5.36
CA MET A 82 -1.97 20.29 4.26
C MET A 82 -1.31 21.53 3.67
N ASP A 83 -0.08 21.39 3.20
CA ASP A 83 0.54 22.39 2.34
C ASP A 83 -0.21 22.50 1.00
N GLU A 84 -0.17 23.69 0.42
CA GLU A 84 -0.84 24.05 -0.83
C GLU A 84 -0.45 23.12 -1.99
N ASP A 85 0.85 22.90 -2.19
CA ASP A 85 1.35 21.98 -3.23
C ASP A 85 0.90 20.53 -3.00
N LYS A 86 0.78 20.13 -1.73
CA LYS A 86 0.37 18.78 -1.36
C LYS A 86 -1.13 18.59 -1.57
N ALA A 87 -1.93 19.62 -1.28
CA ALA A 87 -3.36 19.63 -1.55
C ALA A 87 -3.61 19.50 -3.06
N ASP A 88 -2.90 20.26 -3.90
CA ASP A 88 -3.04 20.19 -5.35
C ASP A 88 -2.70 18.80 -5.89
N LYS A 89 -1.54 18.25 -5.51
CA LYS A 89 -1.14 16.89 -5.90
C LYS A 89 -2.16 15.83 -5.46
N THR A 90 -2.79 16.04 -4.31
CA THR A 90 -3.82 15.14 -3.78
C THR A 90 -5.07 15.20 -4.66
N MET A 91 -5.58 16.40 -4.96
CA MET A 91 -6.77 16.56 -5.80
C MET A 91 -6.54 16.06 -7.23
N ILE A 92 -5.40 16.38 -7.84
CA ILE A 92 -5.04 15.93 -9.20
C ILE A 92 -5.12 14.40 -9.31
N ARG A 93 -4.59 13.69 -8.31
CA ARG A 93 -4.61 12.21 -8.29
C ARG A 93 -5.97 11.65 -7.90
N ALA A 94 -6.63 12.28 -6.93
CA ALA A 94 -7.92 11.84 -6.43
C ALA A 94 -9.00 11.84 -7.51
N PHE A 95 -9.05 12.89 -8.32
CA PHE A 95 -10.12 13.11 -9.30
C PHE A 95 -9.73 12.80 -10.75
N GLY A 96 -8.62 12.08 -10.95
CA GLY A 96 -8.27 11.52 -12.25
C GLY A 96 -7.59 12.47 -13.24
N TRP A 97 -7.26 13.70 -12.84
CA TRP A 97 -6.56 14.69 -13.68
C TRP A 97 -5.09 14.36 -13.93
N GLY A 98 -4.49 13.53 -13.07
CA GLY A 98 -3.12 13.07 -13.18
C GLY A 98 -2.97 11.63 -13.69
N GLY A 99 -1.80 11.05 -13.44
CA GLY A 99 -1.56 9.63 -13.74
C GLY A 99 -2.48 8.70 -12.95
N GLN A 100 -3.30 7.93 -13.66
CA GLN A 100 -4.36 7.11 -13.07
C GLN A 100 -3.95 5.64 -12.82
N THR A 101 -2.81 5.41 -12.16
CA THR A 101 -2.36 4.04 -11.87
C THR A 101 -3.34 3.31 -10.94
N TYR A 102 -3.86 4.00 -9.94
CA TYR A 102 -4.85 3.47 -9.00
C TYR A 102 -6.18 3.14 -9.69
N TRP A 103 -6.72 4.10 -10.44
CA TRP A 103 -7.98 3.97 -11.17
C TRP A 103 -7.88 3.11 -12.43
N ARG A 104 -6.66 2.70 -12.84
CA ARG A 104 -6.39 2.01 -14.12
C ARG A 104 -6.87 2.77 -15.36
N ASN A 105 -6.79 4.09 -15.32
CA ASN A 105 -7.33 4.99 -16.34
C ASN A 105 -8.85 4.81 -16.58
N GLU A 106 -9.59 4.30 -15.58
CA GLU A 106 -11.06 4.14 -15.64
C GLU A 106 -11.79 5.38 -15.12
N LYS A 107 -11.14 6.20 -14.28
CA LYS A 107 -11.75 7.41 -13.71
C LYS A 107 -11.76 8.50 -14.78
N VAL A 108 -12.91 9.11 -14.99
CA VAL A 108 -13.02 10.30 -15.84
C VAL A 108 -12.54 11.51 -15.03
N GLU A 109 -11.85 12.46 -15.69
CA GLU A 109 -11.47 13.73 -15.07
C GLU A 109 -12.74 14.39 -14.50
N GLU A 110 -12.79 14.53 -13.18
CA GLU A 110 -13.98 14.98 -12.44
C GLU A 110 -13.64 16.25 -11.68
N VAL A 111 -14.51 17.25 -11.74
CA VAL A 111 -14.42 18.42 -10.86
C VAL A 111 -15.17 18.09 -9.58
N PRO A 112 -14.49 18.04 -8.42
CA PRO A 112 -15.16 17.73 -7.16
C PRO A 112 -16.09 18.85 -6.71
N GLU A 113 -17.20 18.46 -6.10
CA GLU A 113 -18.04 19.37 -5.32
C GLU A 113 -17.54 19.47 -3.88
N VAL A 114 -17.67 20.66 -3.30
CA VAL A 114 -17.18 21.02 -1.95
C VAL A 114 -17.82 20.11 -0.88
N GLU A 115 -19.15 19.97 -0.93
CA GLU A 115 -19.93 19.18 0.02
C GLU A 115 -19.52 17.70 0.01
N ASP A 116 -19.21 17.15 -1.16
CA ASP A 116 -18.77 15.77 -1.30
C ASP A 116 -17.38 15.55 -0.68
N VAL A 117 -16.46 16.50 -0.86
CA VAL A 117 -15.11 16.44 -0.28
C VAL A 117 -15.18 16.51 1.24
N GLU A 118 -15.94 17.46 1.79
CA GLU A 118 -16.19 17.58 3.23
C GLU A 118 -16.84 16.31 3.79
N GLY A 119 -17.87 15.78 3.13
CA GLY A 119 -18.54 14.55 3.54
C GLY A 119 -17.60 13.34 3.57
N ARG A 120 -16.68 13.23 2.59
CA ARG A 120 -15.67 12.17 2.55
C ARG A 120 -14.65 12.32 3.67
N ILE A 121 -14.18 13.53 3.95
CA ILE A 121 -13.24 13.80 5.06
C ILE A 121 -13.91 13.50 6.41
N ALA A 122 -15.13 14.03 6.62
CA ALA A 122 -15.90 13.81 7.83
C ALA A 122 -16.11 12.32 8.11
N TYR A 123 -16.46 11.53 7.09
CA TYR A 123 -16.59 10.08 7.23
C TYR A 123 -15.28 9.39 7.61
N LEU A 124 -14.15 9.79 7.00
CA LEU A 124 -12.83 9.23 7.31
C LEU A 124 -12.41 9.52 8.76
N LEU A 125 -12.78 10.68 9.30
CA LEU A 125 -12.58 11.02 10.70
C LEU A 125 -13.54 10.22 11.62
N GLU A 126 -14.80 10.05 11.22
CA GLU A 126 -15.81 9.28 11.96
C GLU A 126 -15.39 7.81 12.18
N ILE A 127 -14.78 7.17 11.17
CA ILE A 127 -14.27 5.80 11.29
C ILE A 127 -13.02 5.69 12.18
N GLY A 128 -12.53 6.81 12.73
CA GLY A 128 -11.50 6.89 13.76
C GLY A 128 -10.08 7.11 13.27
N ILE A 129 -9.91 7.61 12.05
CA ILE A 129 -8.63 8.11 11.55
C ILE A 129 -8.42 9.50 12.14
N GLU A 130 -7.25 9.76 12.71
CA GLU A 130 -6.94 11.10 13.22
C GLU A 130 -6.62 12.04 12.06
N GLN A 131 -6.95 13.32 12.19
CA GLN A 131 -6.75 14.35 11.17
C GLN A 131 -5.30 14.39 10.64
N ALA A 132 -4.31 14.34 11.54
CA ALA A 132 -2.90 14.29 11.17
C ALA A 132 -2.52 13.00 10.40
N ASP A 133 -3.05 11.85 10.82
CA ASP A 133 -2.84 10.57 10.17
C ASP A 133 -3.52 10.51 8.79
N LEU A 134 -4.68 11.14 8.64
CA LEU A 134 -5.40 11.24 7.37
C LEU A 134 -4.57 12.02 6.34
N ALA A 135 -4.04 13.18 6.71
CA ALA A 135 -3.23 14.02 5.84
C ALA A 135 -1.90 13.34 5.44
N GLU A 136 -1.19 12.73 6.38
CA GLU A 136 0.15 12.19 6.15
C GLU A 136 0.16 10.73 5.69
N LYS A 137 -0.57 9.86 6.38
CA LYS A 137 -0.45 8.41 6.22
C LYS A 137 -1.46 7.83 5.24
N VAL A 138 -2.63 8.47 5.10
CA VAL A 138 -3.66 8.02 4.16
C VAL A 138 -3.53 8.76 2.85
N LEU A 139 -3.85 10.06 2.80
CA LEU A 139 -3.82 10.85 1.56
C LEU A 139 -2.40 11.08 1.04
N GLY A 140 -1.40 11.13 1.93
CA GLY A 140 0.00 11.19 1.52
C GLY A 140 0.48 9.94 0.76
N LYS A 141 -0.15 8.77 0.98
CA LYS A 141 0.21 7.52 0.28
C LYS A 141 -0.73 7.23 -0.88
N VAL A 142 -2.03 7.37 -0.63
CA VAL A 142 -3.12 7.02 -1.55
C VAL A 142 -4.12 8.18 -1.56
N PRO A 143 -3.80 9.29 -2.26
CA PRO A 143 -4.70 10.43 -2.38
C PRO A 143 -6.03 10.04 -3.05
N GLU A 144 -6.05 8.94 -3.81
CA GLU A 144 -7.22 8.42 -4.51
C GLU A 144 -8.36 7.95 -3.59
N VAL A 145 -8.08 7.74 -2.29
CA VAL A 145 -9.14 7.50 -1.30
C VAL A 145 -10.12 8.67 -1.21
N LEU A 146 -9.66 9.91 -1.42
CA LEU A 146 -10.53 11.10 -1.41
C LEU A 146 -11.48 11.16 -2.61
N GLY A 147 -11.15 10.48 -3.72
CA GLY A 147 -12.02 10.38 -4.89
C GLY A 147 -13.03 9.23 -4.82
N CYS A 148 -13.05 8.49 -3.71
CA CYS A 148 -13.96 7.37 -3.49
C CYS A 148 -15.27 7.84 -2.86
N ASP A 149 -16.38 7.35 -3.38
CA ASP A 149 -17.70 7.66 -2.87
C ASP A 149 -17.95 7.03 -1.48
N VAL A 150 -18.65 7.77 -0.60
CA VAL A 150 -18.86 7.38 0.80
C VAL A 150 -19.74 6.14 0.92
N GLU A 151 -20.88 6.12 0.22
CA GLU A 151 -21.87 5.05 0.35
C GLU A 151 -21.48 3.79 -0.40
N THR A 152 -21.07 3.93 -1.65
CA THR A 152 -20.84 2.79 -2.56
C THR A 152 -19.47 2.16 -2.41
N ARG A 153 -18.47 2.92 -1.93
CA ARG A 153 -17.08 2.45 -1.81
C ARG A 153 -16.62 2.41 -0.36
N LEU A 154 -16.54 3.55 0.32
CA LEU A 154 -15.90 3.64 1.64
C LEU A 154 -16.65 2.81 2.69
N LYS A 155 -17.97 2.98 2.84
CA LYS A 155 -18.79 2.23 3.81
C LYS A 155 -18.78 0.73 3.55
N VAL A 156 -18.85 0.32 2.28
CA VAL A 156 -18.80 -1.10 1.89
C VAL A 156 -17.46 -1.70 2.28
N ASN A 157 -16.35 -1.00 2.03
CA ASN A 157 -15.00 -1.43 2.41
C ASN A 157 -14.82 -1.51 3.93
N VAL A 158 -15.31 -0.53 4.68
CA VAL A 158 -15.26 -0.56 6.15
C VAL A 158 -16.07 -1.75 6.70
N ALA A 159 -17.26 -1.99 6.18
CA ALA A 159 -18.08 -3.15 6.57
C ALA A 159 -17.40 -4.48 6.20
N HIS A 160 -16.68 -4.55 5.08
CA HIS A 160 -15.89 -5.71 4.70
C HIS A 160 -14.73 -5.94 5.66
N ILE A 161 -13.95 -4.91 6.02
CA ILE A 161 -12.86 -5.00 7.00
C ILE A 161 -13.37 -5.48 8.36
N GLN A 162 -14.54 -4.99 8.79
CA GLN A 162 -15.17 -5.45 10.03
C GLN A 162 -15.48 -6.95 10.02
N LYS A 163 -15.98 -7.47 8.88
CA LYS A 163 -16.35 -8.88 8.73
C LYS A 163 -15.14 -9.79 8.57
N THR A 164 -14.17 -9.41 7.73
CA THR A 164 -13.02 -10.24 7.36
C THR A 164 -11.90 -10.16 8.39
N CYS A 165 -11.59 -8.96 8.88
CA CYS A 165 -10.49 -8.73 9.83
C CYS A 165 -10.95 -8.72 11.29
N PHE A 166 -12.26 -8.81 11.56
CA PHE A 166 -12.86 -8.77 12.91
C PHE A 166 -12.48 -7.50 13.70
N MET A 167 -12.24 -6.37 13.01
CA MET A 167 -11.86 -5.10 13.62
C MET A 167 -13.02 -4.10 13.59
N LYS A 168 -13.38 -3.55 14.74
CA LYS A 168 -14.39 -2.48 14.81
C LYS A 168 -13.79 -1.14 14.38
N PRO A 169 -14.54 -0.28 13.68
CA PRO A 169 -14.12 1.08 13.37
C PRO A 169 -13.95 1.87 14.66
N ASN A 170 -13.23 2.97 14.61
CA ASN A 170 -12.92 3.81 15.76
C ASN A 170 -12.18 3.08 16.90
N THR A 171 -11.41 2.05 16.55
CA THR A 171 -10.49 1.37 17.48
C THR A 171 -9.04 1.61 17.09
N LYS A 172 -8.13 1.56 18.07
CA LYS A 172 -6.68 1.69 17.85
C LYS A 172 -6.16 0.68 16.81
N ASN A 173 -6.66 -0.56 16.84
CA ASN A 173 -6.25 -1.60 15.89
C ASN A 173 -6.69 -1.26 14.46
N PHE A 174 -7.92 -0.78 14.29
CA PHE A 174 -8.43 -0.36 12.99
C PHE A 174 -7.63 0.82 12.44
N ARG A 175 -7.38 1.87 13.24
CA ARG A 175 -6.54 3.01 12.84
C ARG A 175 -5.14 2.57 12.41
N ASN A 176 -4.48 1.73 13.20
CA ASN A 176 -3.15 1.22 12.87
C ASN A 176 -3.14 0.35 11.61
N TYR A 177 -4.23 -0.35 11.31
CA TYR A 177 -4.38 -1.10 10.07
C TYR A 177 -4.48 -0.15 8.87
N ILE A 178 -5.38 0.82 8.91
CA ILE A 178 -5.56 1.81 7.84
C ILE A 178 -4.28 2.62 7.58
N ASN A 179 -3.59 3.08 8.63
CA ASN A 179 -2.33 3.83 8.49
C ASN A 179 -1.22 3.05 7.75
N ARG A 180 -1.25 1.72 7.84
CA ARG A 180 -0.29 0.85 7.16
C ARG A 180 -0.71 0.57 5.72
N VAL A 181 -2.00 0.32 5.50
CA VAL A 181 -2.53 -0.14 4.22
C VAL A 181 -3.76 0.69 3.82
N PRO A 182 -3.62 2.00 3.53
CA PRO A 182 -4.78 2.88 3.29
C PRO A 182 -5.56 2.52 2.01
N GLN A 183 -4.95 1.79 1.06
CA GLN A 183 -5.63 1.41 -0.18
C GLN A 183 -6.90 0.59 0.02
N VAL A 184 -7.02 -0.13 1.16
CA VAL A 184 -8.17 -0.98 1.47
C VAL A 184 -9.49 -0.22 1.53
N LEU A 185 -9.44 1.09 1.78
CA LEU A 185 -10.64 1.94 1.84
C LEU A 185 -11.26 2.20 0.47
N GLY A 186 -10.49 2.20 -0.60
CA GLY A 186 -10.99 2.48 -1.95
C GLY A 186 -11.00 1.28 -2.90
N ASN A 187 -10.63 0.09 -2.40
CA ASN A 187 -10.61 -1.14 -3.19
C ASN A 187 -11.99 -1.44 -3.81
N ASN A 188 -11.96 -2.02 -5.00
CA ASN A 188 -13.10 -2.68 -5.62
C ASN A 188 -13.24 -4.09 -5.03
N LEU A 189 -14.23 -4.34 -4.18
CA LEU A 189 -14.39 -5.67 -3.57
C LEU A 189 -14.96 -6.72 -4.51
N ASP A 190 -15.66 -6.29 -5.56
CA ASP A 190 -16.28 -7.18 -6.55
C ASP A 190 -15.95 -6.71 -7.97
N CYS A 191 -14.70 -6.91 -8.38
CA CYS A 191 -14.36 -6.72 -9.78
C CYS A 191 -14.80 -7.95 -10.59
N ALA A 192 -15.88 -7.79 -11.35
CA ALA A 192 -16.47 -8.77 -12.27
C ALA A 192 -15.57 -9.20 -13.46
N ALA A 193 -14.25 -9.28 -13.29
CA ALA A 193 -13.31 -9.54 -14.37
C ALA A 193 -13.40 -11.00 -14.86
N GLN A 194 -14.35 -11.27 -15.76
CA GLN A 194 -14.49 -12.51 -16.54
C GLN A 194 -14.62 -13.82 -15.72
N GLY A 195 -15.11 -13.71 -14.49
CA GLY A 195 -15.83 -14.76 -13.76
C GLY A 195 -14.99 -15.91 -13.17
N LEU A 196 -15.28 -16.42 -11.97
CA LEU A 196 -16.64 -16.59 -11.49
C LEU A 196 -16.84 -16.37 -9.98
N ASN A 197 -15.85 -16.01 -9.14
CA ASN A 197 -16.05 -15.70 -7.70
C ASN A 197 -14.85 -14.94 -7.08
N CYS A 198 -14.76 -13.60 -7.19
CA CYS A 198 -13.58 -12.88 -6.69
C CYS A 198 -13.57 -12.71 -5.16
N ALA A 199 -12.46 -13.08 -4.51
CA ALA A 199 -12.14 -12.79 -3.11
C ALA A 199 -10.67 -12.32 -2.93
N GLY A 200 -10.08 -11.71 -3.98
CA GLY A 200 -8.71 -11.17 -4.00
C GLY A 200 -8.64 -9.64 -3.80
N GLU A 201 -9.44 -9.14 -2.85
CA GLU A 201 -9.58 -7.77 -2.29
C GLU A 201 -9.03 -6.63 -3.16
N CYS A 202 -9.73 -6.34 -4.26
CA CYS A 202 -9.09 -6.04 -5.53
C CYS A 202 -8.98 -4.54 -5.89
N ASN A 203 -8.11 -4.25 -6.85
CA ASN A 203 -7.96 -3.00 -7.61
C ASN A 203 -7.32 -3.29 -9.00
N ARG A 204 -7.35 -4.50 -9.59
CA ARG A 204 -8.49 -5.38 -9.92
C ARG A 204 -8.21 -6.87 -9.60
N CYS A 205 -7.15 -7.13 -8.84
CA CYS A 205 -6.78 -8.28 -7.96
C CYS A 205 -5.34 -8.00 -7.50
N TRP A 206 -5.09 -6.72 -7.15
CA TRP A 206 -3.80 -6.02 -7.15
C TRP A 206 -3.26 -5.85 -8.60
N ALA A 207 -2.46 -4.85 -8.96
CA ALA A 207 -1.81 -4.84 -10.29
C ALA A 207 -0.71 -5.91 -10.28
N ARG A 208 -0.71 -6.88 -11.20
CA ARG A 208 0.04 -8.15 -11.06
C ARG A 208 1.58 -8.03 -11.19
N CYS A 209 2.24 -7.54 -10.13
CA CYS A 209 3.59 -7.81 -9.59
C CYS A 209 3.90 -6.74 -8.53
#